data_AF-A0A842RGK5-F1
#
_entry.id   AF-A0A842RGK5-F1
#
_cell.length_a   1.000
_cell.length_b   1.000
_cell.length_c   1.000
_cell.angle_alpha   90.00
_cell.angle_beta   90.00
_cell.angle_gamma   90.00
#
_symmetry.space_group_name_H-M   'P 1'
#
loop_
_entity.id
_entity.type
_entity.pdbx_description
1 polymer ?
#
loop_
_entity_poly.entity_id
_entity_poly.type
_entity_poly.pdbx_seq_one_letter_code
_entity_poly.pdbx_strand_id
1 'polypeptide(L)'
;MPRTALKWTFGIILSVVGFFIAGVLVVYYVQGNATRGGLISGIVMGSVFFIPGLILIILALIDVVHNRFDLRVAKILEKHDRISPTGLAEEVNSSEEKVEQAVSRIIGKGLIIVYFDKATGEFVTQEGKAIAEKVIGYIKSKRRTTVQELCEETGMKPAEIKQIVVGMQKRGLFDGTYDWKAGKILSKEGVELLEKAVTICPNCGGDLAEPPLPGEEIRCEYCGKIVKG
;
A
#
# COMPACT_ATOMS: atom_id res chain seq x y z
N MET A 1 -4.30 -6.80 12.57
CA MET A 1 -3.41 -7.96 12.82
C MET A 1 -3.30 -8.53 14.26
N PRO A 2 -3.88 -8.00 15.37
CA PRO A 2 -3.51 -8.48 16.72
C PRO A 2 -4.21 -9.77 17.22
N ARG A 3 -5.36 -10.18 16.66
CA ARG A 3 -6.18 -11.26 17.26
C ARG A 3 -5.67 -12.68 17.00
N THR A 4 -4.97 -12.94 15.90
CA THR A 4 -4.42 -14.26 15.57
C THR A 4 -3.09 -14.50 16.26
N ALA A 5 -2.22 -13.49 16.32
CA ALA A 5 -0.94 -13.54 17.05
C ALA A 5 -1.13 -13.82 18.55
N LEU A 6 -2.20 -13.27 19.15
CA LEU A 6 -2.55 -13.51 20.55
C LEU A 6 -2.92 -14.97 20.82
N LYS A 7 -3.71 -15.60 19.92
CA LYS A 7 -4.08 -17.01 20.06
C LYS A 7 -2.87 -17.94 19.92
N TRP A 8 -1.96 -17.62 18.99
CA TRP A 8 -0.71 -18.37 18.80
C TRP A 8 0.22 -18.30 20.01
N THR A 9 0.47 -17.09 20.53
CA THR A 9 1.36 -16.88 21.68
C THR A 9 0.82 -17.54 22.94
N PHE A 10 -0.47 -17.36 23.27
CA PHE A 10 -1.08 -18.02 24.42
C PHE A 10 -1.12 -19.55 24.28
N GLY A 11 -1.44 -20.08 23.09
CA GLY A 11 -1.48 -21.52 22.85
C GLY A 11 -0.10 -22.19 23.00
N ILE A 12 0.97 -21.56 22.51
CA ILE A 12 2.35 -22.02 22.68
C ILE A 12 2.75 -21.98 24.16
N ILE A 13 2.51 -20.87 24.85
CA ILE A 13 2.87 -20.72 26.27
C ILE A 13 2.18 -21.79 27.12
N LEU A 14 0.87 -21.98 26.96
CA LEU A 14 0.12 -23.02 27.70
C LEU A 14 0.64 -24.43 27.43
N SER A 15 0.98 -24.73 26.17
CA SER A 15 1.50 -26.05 25.80
C SER A 15 2.89 -26.30 26.37
N VAL A 16 3.78 -25.31 26.34
CA VAL A 16 5.14 -25.40 26.91
C VAL A 16 5.09 -25.53 28.43
N VAL A 17 4.24 -24.75 29.12
CA VAL A 17 4.06 -24.84 30.57
C VAL A 17 3.48 -26.20 30.97
N GLY A 18 2.48 -26.70 30.23
CA GLY A 18 1.91 -28.02 30.47
C GLY A 18 2.93 -29.15 30.29
N PHE A 19 3.77 -29.06 29.25
CA PHE A 19 4.82 -30.04 29.00
C PHE A 19 5.93 -30.00 30.06
N PHE A 20 6.28 -28.79 30.54
CA PHE A 20 7.27 -28.61 31.59
C PHE A 20 6.80 -29.20 32.93
N ILE A 21 5.56 -28.93 33.34
CA ILE A 21 4.98 -29.48 34.58
C ILE A 21 4.92 -31.02 34.50
N ALA A 22 4.46 -31.56 33.37
CA ALA A 22 4.43 -33.01 33.17
C ALA A 22 5.84 -33.63 33.19
N GLY A 23 6.82 -33.00 32.52
CA GLY A 23 8.20 -33.47 32.47
C GLY A 23 8.89 -33.48 33.84
N VAL A 24 8.74 -32.41 34.63
CA VAL A 24 9.28 -32.33 35.99
C VAL A 24 8.70 -33.44 36.88
N LEU A 25 7.39 -33.71 36.76
CA LEU A 25 6.74 -34.75 37.56
C LEU A 25 7.15 -36.18 37.15
N VAL A 26 7.38 -36.42 35.86
CA VAL A 26 7.92 -37.71 35.37
C VAL A 26 9.34 -37.94 35.89
N VAL A 27 10.21 -36.93 35.82
CA VAL A 27 11.59 -37.02 36.34
C VAL A 27 11.58 -37.27 37.86
N TYR A 28 10.72 -36.57 38.59
CA TYR A 28 10.57 -36.75 40.04
C TYR A 28 10.08 -38.17 40.41
N TYR A 29 9.22 -38.77 39.58
CA TYR A 29 8.77 -40.15 39.76
C TYR A 29 9.86 -41.17 39.44
N VAL A 30 10.62 -40.99 38.35
CA VAL A 30 11.71 -41.90 37.97
C VAL A 30 12.81 -41.94 39.04
N GLN A 31 13.02 -40.86 39.80
CA GLN A 31 13.96 -40.82 40.93
C GLN A 31 13.47 -41.57 42.18
N GLY A 32 12.30 -42.23 42.14
CA GLY A 32 11.78 -43.04 43.24
C GLY A 32 11.15 -42.25 44.39
N ASN A 33 11.06 -40.92 44.25
CA ASN A 33 10.56 -40.01 45.29
C ASN A 33 9.04 -39.77 45.24
N ALA A 34 8.30 -40.44 44.34
CA ALA A 34 6.87 -40.21 44.17
C ALA A 34 6.04 -41.50 44.30
N THR A 35 4.91 -41.38 44.98
CA THR A 35 3.90 -42.44 45.09
C THR A 35 3.07 -42.52 43.80
N ARG A 36 2.43 -43.66 43.52
CA ARG A 36 1.50 -43.82 42.37
C ARG A 36 0.42 -42.71 42.31
N GLY A 37 0.01 -42.17 43.46
CA GLY A 37 -0.93 -41.05 43.54
C GLY A 37 -0.37 -39.73 42.99
N GLY A 38 0.94 -39.48 43.16
CA GLY A 38 1.61 -38.28 42.61
C GLY A 38 1.75 -38.31 41.09
N LEU A 39 1.85 -39.49 40.49
CA LEU A 39 1.91 -39.63 39.03
C LEU A 39 0.53 -39.39 38.39
N ILE A 40 -0.54 -39.91 39.00
CA ILE A 40 -1.92 -39.68 38.53
C ILE A 40 -2.29 -38.20 38.67
N SER A 41 -2.01 -37.56 39.82
CA SER A 41 -2.29 -36.13 40.00
C SER A 41 -1.49 -35.26 39.03
N GLY A 42 -0.26 -35.65 38.70
CA GLY A 42 0.57 -34.96 37.72
C GLY A 42 0.06 -35.03 36.29
N ILE A 43 -0.41 -36.21 35.85
CA ILE A 43 -1.03 -36.36 34.53
C ILE A 43 -2.31 -35.54 34.44
N VAL A 44 -3.15 -35.57 35.48
CA VAL A 44 -4.40 -34.80 35.52
C VAL A 44 -4.09 -33.29 35.46
N MET A 45 -3.17 -32.79 36.28
CA MET A 45 -2.76 -31.38 36.27
C MET A 45 -2.14 -30.96 34.92
N GLY A 46 -1.26 -31.78 34.34
CA GLY A 46 -0.65 -31.50 33.04
C GLY A 46 -1.69 -31.44 31.91
N SER A 47 -2.68 -32.34 31.94
CA SER A 47 -3.74 -32.39 30.92
C SER A 47 -4.64 -31.15 30.91
N VAL A 48 -4.86 -30.52 32.08
CA VAL A 48 -5.68 -29.30 32.21
C VAL A 48 -5.08 -28.11 31.46
N PHE A 49 -3.75 -28.04 31.34
CA PHE A 49 -3.08 -26.97 30.58
C PHE A 49 -2.76 -27.40 29.15
N PHE A 50 -2.44 -28.68 28.94
CA PHE A 50 -2.07 -29.18 27.63
C PHE A 50 -3.25 -29.24 26.66
N ILE A 51 -4.42 -29.71 27.10
CA ILE A 51 -5.60 -29.86 26.22
C ILE A 51 -6.07 -28.50 25.70
N PRO A 52 -6.28 -27.45 26.53
CA PRO A 52 -6.64 -26.12 26.02
C PRO A 52 -5.57 -25.50 25.14
N GLY A 53 -4.28 -25.68 25.47
CA GLY A 53 -3.17 -25.21 24.65
C GLY A 53 -3.20 -25.82 23.24
N LEU A 54 -3.41 -27.13 23.16
CA LEU A 54 -3.46 -27.87 21.90
C LEU A 54 -4.71 -27.50 21.09
N ILE A 55 -5.87 -27.32 21.74
CA ILE A 55 -7.09 -26.83 21.08
C ILE A 55 -6.89 -25.43 20.47
N LEU A 56 -6.26 -24.51 21.20
CA LEU A 56 -5.99 -23.15 20.69
C LEU A 56 -5.05 -23.18 19.48
N ILE A 57 -4.02 -24.04 19.50
CA ILE A 57 -3.11 -24.23 18.36
C ILE A 57 -3.87 -24.79 17.15
N ILE A 58 -4.72 -25.81 17.34
CA ILE A 58 -5.54 -26.37 16.25
C ILE A 58 -6.47 -25.31 15.66
N LEU A 59 -7.18 -24.55 16.50
CA LEU A 59 -8.07 -23.48 16.03
C LEU A 59 -7.28 -22.40 15.25
N ALA A 60 -6.07 -22.08 15.69
CA ALA A 60 -5.21 -21.13 15.01
C ALA A 60 -4.70 -21.66 13.66
N LEU A 61 -4.38 -22.96 13.57
CA LEU A 61 -4.02 -23.62 12.31
C LEU A 61 -5.20 -23.64 11.34
N ILE A 62 -6.40 -23.97 11.81
CA ILE A 62 -7.62 -23.95 11.00
C ILE A 62 -7.85 -22.54 10.44
N ASP A 63 -7.72 -21.51 11.26
CA ASP A 63 -7.90 -20.11 10.85
C ASP A 63 -6.88 -19.69 9.78
N VAL A 64 -5.61 -20.09 9.94
CA VAL A 64 -4.58 -19.85 8.92
C VAL A 64 -4.93 -20.58 7.62
N VAL A 65 -5.31 -21.86 7.69
CA VAL A 65 -5.63 -22.67 6.52
C VAL A 65 -6.81 -22.10 5.76
N HIS A 66 -7.86 -21.68 6.47
CA HIS A 66 -9.07 -21.14 5.89
C HIS A 66 -8.83 -19.76 5.26
N ASN A 67 -7.96 -18.95 5.86
CA ASN A 67 -7.65 -17.59 5.40
C ASN A 67 -6.48 -17.51 4.41
N ARG A 68 -5.91 -18.64 3.95
CA ARG A 68 -4.76 -18.64 3.01
C ARG A 68 -5.04 -17.87 1.71
N PHE A 69 -6.29 -17.88 1.25
CA PHE A 69 -6.69 -17.13 0.07
C PHE A 69 -6.72 -15.62 0.35
N ASP A 70 -7.40 -15.22 1.41
CA ASP A 70 -7.48 -13.82 1.85
C ASP A 70 -6.08 -13.22 2.09
N LEU A 71 -5.16 -13.98 2.69
CA LEU A 71 -3.78 -13.54 2.90
C LEU A 71 -2.99 -13.37 1.60
N ARG A 72 -3.21 -14.23 0.59
CA ARG A 72 -2.57 -14.07 -0.73
C ARG A 72 -3.06 -12.82 -1.44
N VAL A 73 -4.38 -12.60 -1.43
CA VAL A 73 -5.01 -11.41 -2.02
C VAL A 73 -4.50 -10.15 -1.31
N ALA A 74 -4.46 -10.14 0.02
CA ALA A 74 -3.93 -9.02 0.80
C ALA A 74 -2.47 -8.71 0.45
N LYS A 75 -1.61 -9.73 0.30
CA LYS A 75 -0.21 -9.54 -0.05
C LYS A 75 -0.01 -8.95 -1.46
N ILE A 76 -0.86 -9.31 -2.41
CA ILE A 76 -0.82 -8.73 -3.77
C ILE A 76 -1.31 -7.30 -3.73
N LEU A 77 -2.39 -7.00 -2.99
CA LEU A 77 -2.88 -5.64 -2.78
C LEU A 77 -1.85 -4.75 -2.06
N GLU A 78 -1.07 -5.29 -1.14
CA GLU A 78 0.00 -4.54 -0.47
C GLU A 78 1.18 -4.26 -1.42
N LYS A 79 1.45 -5.18 -2.36
CA LYS A 79 2.49 -5.01 -3.37
C LYS A 79 2.07 -4.02 -4.47
N HIS A 80 0.79 -3.92 -4.76
CA HIS A 80 0.24 -3.09 -5.83
C HIS A 80 -0.63 -1.96 -5.25
N ASP A 81 -0.12 -0.73 -5.28
CA ASP A 81 -0.86 0.47 -4.83
C ASP A 81 -2.24 0.63 -5.49
N ARG A 82 -2.35 0.17 -6.73
CA ARG A 82 -3.59 0.10 -7.52
C ARG A 82 -3.65 -1.19 -8.33
N ILE A 83 -4.81 -1.85 -8.31
CA ILE A 83 -5.07 -3.02 -9.16
C ILE A 83 -6.57 -3.13 -9.49
N SER A 84 -6.90 -3.50 -10.73
CA SER A 84 -8.28 -3.81 -11.10
C SER A 84 -8.73 -5.16 -10.53
N PRO A 85 -10.03 -5.37 -10.28
CA PRO A 85 -10.57 -6.67 -9.89
C PRO A 85 -10.19 -7.78 -10.87
N THR A 86 -10.22 -7.46 -12.17
CA THR A 86 -9.80 -8.35 -13.27
C THR A 86 -8.32 -8.74 -13.16
N GLY A 87 -7.42 -7.77 -13.01
CA GLY A 87 -5.97 -8.04 -12.91
C GLY A 87 -5.60 -8.76 -11.62
N LEU A 88 -6.29 -8.44 -10.52
CA LEU A 88 -6.13 -9.14 -9.26
C LEU A 88 -6.64 -10.59 -9.33
N ALA A 89 -7.75 -10.82 -10.05
CA ALA A 89 -8.29 -12.15 -10.32
C ALA A 89 -7.35 -13.01 -11.18
N GLU A 90 -6.76 -12.40 -12.21
CA GLU A 90 -5.75 -13.03 -13.05
C GLU A 90 -4.49 -13.43 -12.25
N GLU A 91 -3.93 -12.51 -11.46
CA GLU A 91 -2.72 -12.79 -10.67
C GLU A 91 -2.95 -13.85 -9.59
N VAL A 92 -4.15 -13.88 -9.00
CA VAL A 92 -4.54 -14.87 -7.98
C VAL A 92 -5.01 -16.19 -8.60
N ASN A 93 -5.19 -16.25 -9.92
CA ASN A 93 -5.82 -17.37 -10.65
C ASN A 93 -7.19 -17.75 -10.05
N SER A 94 -8.08 -16.77 -9.93
CA SER A 94 -9.44 -16.95 -9.41
C SER A 94 -10.47 -16.14 -10.19
N SER A 95 -11.75 -16.35 -9.88
CA SER A 95 -12.82 -15.50 -10.41
C SER A 95 -12.83 -14.14 -9.72
N GLU A 96 -13.24 -13.10 -10.45
CA GLU A 96 -13.40 -11.74 -9.95
C GLU A 96 -14.31 -11.70 -8.72
N GLU A 97 -15.47 -12.35 -8.78
CA GLU A 97 -16.43 -12.40 -7.67
C GLU A 97 -15.80 -12.96 -6.38
N LYS A 98 -14.97 -14.00 -6.50
CA LYS A 98 -14.29 -14.61 -5.34
C LYS A 98 -13.22 -13.68 -4.77
N VAL A 99 -12.55 -12.91 -5.64
CA VAL A 99 -11.60 -11.87 -5.23
C VAL A 99 -12.32 -10.73 -4.53
N GLU A 100 -13.43 -10.22 -5.05
CA GLU A 100 -14.21 -9.14 -4.43
C GLU A 100 -14.73 -9.54 -3.04
N GLN A 101 -15.23 -10.77 -2.90
CA GLN A 101 -15.63 -11.32 -1.61
C GLN A 101 -14.43 -11.42 -0.65
N ALA A 102 -13.25 -11.81 -1.15
CA ALA A 102 -12.03 -11.85 -0.34
C ALA A 102 -11.61 -10.44 0.09
N VAL A 103 -11.61 -9.45 -0.80
CA VAL A 103 -11.31 -8.05 -0.48
C VAL A 103 -12.26 -7.54 0.61
N SER A 104 -13.56 -7.81 0.48
CA SER A 104 -14.55 -7.44 1.48
C SER A 104 -14.26 -8.07 2.85
N ARG A 105 -13.89 -9.35 2.89
CA ARG A 105 -13.48 -10.03 4.14
C ARG A 105 -12.18 -9.46 4.71
N ILE A 106 -11.21 -9.14 3.87
CA ILE A 106 -9.92 -8.57 4.26
C ILE A 106 -10.12 -7.19 4.92
N ILE A 107 -10.94 -6.35 4.31
CA ILE A 107 -11.34 -5.04 4.86
C ILE A 107 -12.07 -5.24 6.20
N GLY A 108 -13.07 -6.14 6.25
CA GLY A 108 -13.81 -6.44 7.48
C GLY A 108 -12.94 -7.00 8.62
N LYS A 109 -11.87 -7.74 8.29
CA LYS A 109 -10.88 -8.25 9.25
C LYS A 109 -9.84 -7.20 9.66
N GLY A 110 -9.81 -6.03 9.01
CA GLY A 110 -8.81 -4.99 9.24
C GLY A 110 -7.38 -5.45 8.94
N LEU A 111 -7.23 -6.25 7.88
CA LEU A 111 -5.91 -6.72 7.43
C LEU A 111 -5.18 -5.63 6.63
N ILE A 112 -5.90 -4.91 5.78
CA ILE A 112 -5.42 -3.78 4.97
C ILE A 112 -6.59 -2.82 4.73
N ILE A 113 -6.30 -1.53 4.66
CA ILE A 113 -7.27 -0.49 4.30
C ILE A 113 -7.22 -0.30 2.78
N VAL A 114 -8.26 -0.77 2.10
CA VAL A 114 -8.43 -0.68 0.65
C VAL A 114 -9.71 0.06 0.35
N TYR A 115 -9.63 1.00 -0.59
CA TYR A 115 -10.77 1.75 -1.11
C TYR A 115 -11.10 1.24 -2.52
N PHE A 116 -12.38 1.07 -2.81
CA PHE A 116 -12.83 0.81 -4.16
C PHE A 116 -13.11 2.15 -4.86
N ASP A 117 -12.34 2.44 -5.91
CA ASP A 117 -12.53 3.64 -6.71
C ASP A 117 -13.61 3.39 -7.77
N LYS A 118 -14.80 3.96 -7.56
CA LYS A 118 -15.95 3.81 -8.46
C LYS A 118 -15.73 4.39 -9.86
N ALA A 119 -14.80 5.34 -10.00
CA ALA A 119 -14.55 5.98 -11.29
C ALA A 119 -13.68 5.10 -12.20
N THR A 120 -12.69 4.40 -11.63
CA THR A 120 -11.79 3.52 -12.39
C THR A 120 -12.14 2.05 -12.28
N GLY A 121 -13.00 1.67 -11.32
CA GLY A 121 -13.32 0.28 -11.01
C GLY A 121 -12.14 -0.47 -10.41
N GLU A 122 -11.25 0.20 -9.68
CA GLU A 122 -10.00 -0.38 -9.16
C GLU A 122 -9.96 -0.37 -7.62
N PHE A 123 -9.22 -1.32 -7.05
CA PHE A 123 -8.84 -1.32 -5.64
C PHE A 123 -7.60 -0.44 -5.45
N VAL A 124 -7.67 0.47 -4.49
CA VAL A 124 -6.61 1.44 -4.17
C VAL A 124 -6.27 1.34 -2.70
N THR A 125 -4.99 1.19 -2.37
CA THR A 125 -4.52 1.20 -0.97
C THR A 125 -4.50 2.63 -0.42
N GLN A 126 -4.52 2.77 0.91
CA GLN A 126 -4.37 4.08 1.55
C GLN A 126 -3.04 4.77 1.17
N GLU A 127 -1.96 3.99 1.09
CA GLU A 127 -0.64 4.48 0.71
C GLU A 127 -0.63 4.98 -0.73
N GLY A 128 -1.16 4.19 -1.67
CA GLY A 128 -1.32 4.60 -3.06
C GLY A 128 -2.15 5.87 -3.23
N LYS A 129 -3.21 6.03 -2.41
CA LYS A 129 -4.00 7.27 -2.40
C LYS A 129 -3.18 8.47 -1.90
N ALA A 130 -2.46 8.33 -0.81
CA ALA A 130 -1.64 9.41 -0.24
C ALA A 130 -0.52 9.84 -1.19
N ILE A 131 0.12 8.87 -1.85
CA ILE A 131 1.15 9.13 -2.87
C ILE A 131 0.56 9.90 -4.05
N ALA A 132 -0.59 9.46 -4.55
CA ALA A 132 -1.23 10.12 -5.68
C ALA A 132 -1.71 11.55 -5.34
N GLU A 133 -2.20 11.77 -4.12
CA GLU A 133 -2.52 13.11 -3.61
C GLU A 133 -1.27 13.99 -3.48
N LYS A 134 -0.14 13.43 -3.01
CA LYS A 134 1.14 14.14 -2.94
C LYS A 134 1.63 14.57 -4.33
N VAL A 135 1.57 13.69 -5.32
CA VAL A 135 1.94 14.00 -6.73
C VAL A 135 1.09 15.15 -7.27
N ILE A 136 -0.24 15.10 -7.11
CA ILE A 136 -1.11 16.20 -7.54
C ILE A 136 -0.81 17.47 -6.77
N GLY A 137 -0.63 17.38 -5.45
CA GLY A 137 -0.32 18.54 -4.62
C GLY A 137 0.91 19.29 -5.13
N TYR A 138 1.92 18.54 -5.57
CA TYR A 138 3.12 19.11 -6.19
C TYR A 138 2.85 19.73 -7.56
N ILE A 139 2.07 19.08 -8.43
CA ILE A 139 1.71 19.64 -9.74
C ILE A 139 0.83 20.90 -9.58
N LYS A 140 -0.01 20.97 -8.56
CA LYS A 140 -0.82 22.17 -8.28
C LYS A 140 0.04 23.29 -7.69
N SER A 141 1.01 22.97 -6.83
CA SER A 141 1.91 24.00 -6.28
C SER A 141 2.85 24.56 -7.35
N LYS A 142 3.35 23.70 -8.24
CA LYS A 142 4.18 24.08 -9.39
C LYS A 142 3.32 24.15 -10.64
N ARG A 143 2.88 25.36 -10.99
CA ARG A 143 2.07 25.65 -12.19
C ARG A 143 2.52 24.90 -13.46
N ARG A 144 3.84 24.72 -13.61
CA ARG A 144 4.52 23.90 -14.61
C ARG A 144 5.57 23.02 -13.92
N THR A 145 5.64 21.73 -14.26
CA THR A 145 6.66 20.80 -13.76
C THR A 145 7.04 19.78 -14.83
N THR A 146 8.23 19.19 -14.71
CA THR A 146 8.68 18.09 -15.56
C THR A 146 8.45 16.74 -14.86
N VAL A 147 8.29 15.68 -15.66
CA VAL A 147 8.20 14.31 -15.13
C VAL A 147 9.48 13.95 -14.36
N GLN A 148 10.63 14.47 -14.79
CA GLN A 148 11.91 14.27 -14.11
C GLN A 148 11.95 14.94 -12.73
N GLU A 149 11.52 16.20 -12.61
CA GLU A 149 11.40 16.87 -11.31
C GLU A 149 10.46 16.13 -10.36
N LEU A 150 9.32 15.64 -10.88
CA LEU A 150 8.41 14.83 -10.08
C LEU A 150 9.07 13.53 -9.62
N CYS A 151 9.84 12.85 -10.47
CA CYS A 151 10.60 11.66 -10.08
C CYS A 151 11.63 11.98 -8.97
N GLU A 152 12.34 13.10 -9.08
CA GLU A 152 13.35 13.52 -8.10
C GLU A 152 12.71 13.84 -6.75
N GLU A 153 11.59 14.57 -6.74
CA GLU A 153 10.91 14.96 -5.50
C GLU A 153 10.18 13.78 -4.83
N THR A 154 9.54 12.94 -5.64
CA THR A 154 8.69 11.85 -5.12
C THR A 154 9.43 10.54 -4.97
N GLY A 155 10.61 10.39 -5.59
CA GLY A 155 11.37 9.13 -5.64
C GLY A 155 10.75 8.05 -6.55
N MET A 156 9.72 8.40 -7.32
CA MET A 156 8.95 7.45 -8.13
C MET A 156 9.54 7.27 -9.53
N LYS A 157 9.17 6.16 -10.19
CA LYS A 157 9.57 5.95 -11.59
C LYS A 157 8.70 6.79 -12.54
N PRO A 158 9.23 7.22 -13.70
CA PRO A 158 8.45 7.99 -14.68
C PRO A 158 7.15 7.31 -15.13
N ALA A 159 7.17 5.97 -15.23
CA ALA A 159 6.00 5.18 -15.62
C ALA A 159 4.88 5.24 -14.57
N GLU A 160 5.23 5.21 -13.28
CA GLU A 160 4.29 5.26 -12.15
C GLU A 160 3.63 6.64 -12.08
N ILE A 161 4.42 7.71 -12.22
CA ILE A 161 3.90 9.09 -12.26
C ILE A 161 2.92 9.29 -13.41
N LYS A 162 3.25 8.75 -14.60
CA LYS A 162 2.35 8.80 -15.75
C LYS A 162 1.02 8.11 -15.45
N GLN A 163 1.04 6.92 -14.84
CA GLN A 163 -0.17 6.19 -14.46
C GLN A 163 -1.00 6.98 -13.44
N ILE A 164 -0.36 7.59 -12.45
CA ILE A 164 -1.02 8.43 -11.44
C ILE A 164 -1.70 9.63 -12.08
N VAL A 165 -0.99 10.39 -12.91
CA VAL A 165 -1.51 11.61 -13.54
C VAL A 165 -2.67 11.28 -14.49
N VAL A 166 -2.52 10.26 -15.34
CA VAL A 166 -3.59 9.80 -16.24
C VAL A 166 -4.81 9.30 -15.46
N GLY A 167 -4.58 8.50 -14.41
CA GLY A 167 -5.64 7.99 -13.55
C GLY A 167 -6.41 9.12 -12.87
N MET A 168 -5.71 10.16 -12.44
CA MET A 168 -6.30 11.31 -11.78
C MET A 168 -7.06 12.25 -12.73
N GLN A 169 -6.59 12.41 -13.96
CA GLN A 169 -7.30 13.15 -15.00
C GLN A 169 -8.63 12.46 -15.37
N LYS A 170 -8.64 11.14 -15.52
CA LYS A 170 -9.88 10.37 -15.74
C LYS A 170 -10.91 10.56 -14.63
N ARG A 171 -10.47 10.89 -13.41
CA ARG A 171 -11.30 11.13 -12.23
C ARG A 171 -11.78 12.59 -12.10
N GLY A 172 -11.35 13.50 -12.99
CA GLY A 172 -11.60 14.93 -12.85
C GLY A 172 -10.95 15.55 -11.61
N LEU A 173 -9.91 14.90 -11.05
CA LEU A 173 -9.16 15.41 -9.89
C LEU A 173 -7.96 16.25 -10.33
N PHE A 174 -7.58 16.13 -11.60
CA PHE A 174 -6.54 16.89 -12.25
C PHE A 174 -7.06 17.41 -13.60
N ASP A 175 -7.14 18.74 -13.72
CA ASP A 175 -7.65 19.44 -14.91
C ASP A 175 -6.53 20.06 -15.75
N GLY A 176 -5.28 19.67 -15.50
CA GLY A 176 -4.14 20.18 -16.24
C GLY A 176 -3.89 19.44 -17.55
N THR A 177 -2.97 19.97 -18.34
CA THR A 177 -2.52 19.35 -19.60
C THR A 177 -1.16 18.71 -19.39
N TYR A 178 -0.86 17.71 -20.21
CA TYR A 178 0.43 17.07 -20.24
C TYR A 178 0.95 17.04 -21.67
N ASP A 179 2.27 17.12 -21.81
CA ASP A 179 2.99 16.75 -23.02
C ASP A 179 3.97 15.62 -22.65
N TRP A 180 3.60 14.39 -22.97
CA TRP A 180 4.43 13.21 -22.71
C TRP A 180 5.69 13.16 -23.59
N LYS A 181 5.70 13.82 -24.76
CA LYS A 181 6.88 13.87 -25.62
C LYS A 181 7.91 14.84 -25.05
N ALA A 182 7.45 16.01 -24.60
CA ALA A 182 8.29 16.99 -23.93
C ALA A 182 8.57 16.66 -22.45
N GLY A 183 7.83 15.72 -21.86
CA GLY A 183 7.96 15.33 -20.45
C GLY A 183 7.45 16.41 -19.49
N LYS A 184 6.47 17.22 -19.89
CA LYS A 184 5.98 18.38 -19.14
C LYS A 184 4.54 18.21 -18.73
N ILE A 185 4.23 18.68 -17.54
CA ILE A 185 2.89 18.69 -16.97
C ILE A 185 2.58 20.11 -16.54
N LEU A 186 1.45 20.62 -17.01
CA LEU A 186 0.93 21.93 -16.71
C LEU A 186 -0.35 21.77 -15.91
N SER A 187 -0.44 22.45 -14.78
CA SER A 187 -1.70 22.60 -14.07
C SER A 187 -2.70 23.42 -14.89
N LYS A 188 -3.99 23.34 -14.58
CA LYS A 188 -5.02 24.20 -15.19
C LYS A 188 -4.65 25.68 -15.08
N GLU A 189 -4.18 26.10 -13.91
CA GLU A 189 -3.70 27.45 -13.65
C GLU A 189 -2.51 27.81 -14.54
N GLY A 190 -1.58 26.87 -14.77
CA GLY A 190 -0.47 27.05 -15.71
C GLY A 190 -0.93 27.24 -17.15
N VAL A 191 -1.98 26.55 -17.58
CA VAL A 191 -2.57 26.72 -18.92
C VAL A 191 -3.23 28.09 -19.07
N GLU A 192 -4.01 28.53 -18.08
CA GLU A 192 -4.64 29.86 -18.09
C GLU A 192 -3.62 31.00 -18.09
N LEU A 193 -2.46 30.79 -17.46
CA LEU A 193 -1.38 31.76 -17.43
C LEU A 193 -0.54 31.75 -18.71
N LEU A 194 -0.44 30.62 -19.41
CA LEU A 194 0.20 30.53 -20.73
C LEU A 194 -0.45 31.47 -21.75
N GLU A 195 -1.78 31.63 -21.70
CA GLU A 195 -2.49 32.56 -22.60
C GLU A 195 -2.09 34.03 -22.39
N LYS A 196 -1.60 34.37 -21.19
CA LYS A 196 -1.14 35.72 -20.81
C LYS A 196 0.38 35.84 -20.84
N ALA A 197 1.09 34.77 -21.17
CA ALA A 197 2.54 34.73 -21.13
C ALA A 197 3.15 35.53 -22.28
N VAL A 198 4.35 36.07 -22.02
CA VAL A 198 5.12 36.80 -23.03
C VAL A 198 5.67 35.80 -24.04
N THR A 199 5.09 35.78 -25.24
CA THR A 199 5.54 34.89 -26.34
C THR A 199 6.74 35.46 -27.09
N ILE A 200 6.93 36.78 -27.09
CA ILE A 200 8.01 37.44 -27.83
C ILE A 200 9.01 38.05 -26.84
N CYS A 201 10.29 37.75 -27.02
CA CYS A 201 11.34 38.31 -26.18
C CYS A 201 11.35 39.85 -26.28
N PRO A 202 11.18 40.59 -25.16
CA PRO A 202 11.15 42.07 -25.19
C PRO A 202 12.51 42.68 -25.53
N ASN A 203 13.60 41.90 -25.45
CA ASN A 203 14.95 42.40 -25.70
C ASN A 203 15.43 42.20 -27.15
N CYS A 204 14.95 41.17 -27.86
CA CYS A 204 15.42 40.88 -29.22
C CYS A 204 14.31 40.60 -30.23
N GLY A 205 13.04 40.56 -29.82
CA GLY A 205 11.92 40.25 -30.69
C GLY A 205 11.85 38.78 -31.15
N GLY A 206 12.69 37.90 -30.60
CA GLY A 206 12.67 36.47 -30.92
C GLY A 206 11.47 35.76 -30.30
N ASP A 207 10.90 34.78 -31.01
CA ASP A 207 9.76 33.98 -30.57
C ASP A 207 10.21 32.95 -29.53
N LEU A 208 9.64 32.99 -28.33
CA LEU A 208 10.03 32.12 -27.23
C LEU A 208 9.32 30.78 -27.39
N ALA A 209 10.08 29.73 -27.72
CA ALA A 209 9.58 28.36 -27.83
C ALA A 209 8.85 27.89 -26.55
N GLU A 210 9.25 28.45 -25.40
CA GLU A 210 8.57 28.27 -24.12
C GLU A 210 8.35 29.63 -23.45
N PRO A 211 7.14 30.18 -23.49
CA PRO A 211 6.81 31.42 -22.82
C PRO A 211 6.99 31.27 -21.30
N PRO A 212 7.59 32.25 -20.59
CA PRO A 212 7.70 32.21 -19.15
C PRO A 212 6.33 32.45 -18.53
N LEU A 213 5.95 31.63 -17.55
CA LEU A 213 4.77 31.88 -16.75
C LEU A 213 5.01 33.06 -15.80
N PRO A 214 3.96 33.76 -15.33
CA PRO A 214 4.12 34.91 -14.44
C PRO A 214 4.95 34.61 -13.19
N GLY A 215 6.09 35.27 -13.00
CA GLY A 215 7.04 34.98 -11.91
C GLY A 215 8.03 33.83 -12.18
N GLU A 216 8.09 33.32 -13.41
CA GLU A 216 9.15 32.45 -13.91
C GLU A 216 10.18 33.30 -14.69
N GLU A 217 11.46 32.93 -14.57
CA GLU A 217 12.55 33.58 -15.28
C GLU A 217 13.20 32.57 -16.23
N ILE A 218 13.09 32.81 -17.54
CA ILE A 218 13.70 31.96 -18.56
C ILE A 218 14.80 32.72 -19.29
N ARG A 219 15.79 31.99 -19.79
CA ARG A 219 16.83 32.56 -20.64
C ARG A 219 16.39 32.47 -22.11
N CYS A 220 16.36 33.60 -22.80
CA CYS A 220 16.04 33.64 -24.23
C CYS A 220 17.12 32.93 -25.04
N GLU A 221 16.74 32.00 -25.92
CA GLU A 221 17.64 31.22 -26.77
C GLU A 221 18.36 32.08 -27.83
N TYR A 222 17.74 33.19 -28.25
CA TYR A 222 18.28 34.06 -29.30
C TYR A 222 19.31 35.06 -28.77
N CYS A 223 19.04 35.70 -27.63
CA CYS A 223 19.88 36.78 -27.11
C CYS A 223 20.54 36.50 -25.75
N GLY A 224 20.23 35.36 -25.12
CA GLY A 224 20.80 34.96 -23.84
C GLY A 224 20.37 35.78 -22.63
N LYS A 225 19.51 36.79 -22.78
CA LYS A 225 18.99 37.59 -21.67
C LYS A 225 17.83 36.89 -20.96
N ILE A 226 17.66 37.22 -19.68
CA ILE A 226 16.57 36.71 -18.84
C ILE A 226 15.28 37.45 -19.22
N VAL A 227 14.24 36.68 -19.53
CA VAL A 227 12.87 37.15 -19.76
C VAL A 227 12.04 36.73 -18.56
N LYS A 228 11.31 37.68 -17.98
CA LYS A 228 10.38 37.44 -16.87
C LYS A 228 8.96 37.37 -17.42
N GLY A 229 8.20 36.38 -16.96
CA GLY A 229 6.77 36.26 -17.24
C GLY A 229 5.93 37.18 -16.37
#